data_AF-A0A1C5NR10-F1
#
_entry.id   AF-A0A1C5NR10-F1
#
_cell.length_a   1.000
_cell.length_b   1.000
_cell.length_c   1.000
_cell.angle_alpha   90.00
_cell.angle_beta   90.00
_cell.angle_gamma   90.00
#
_symmetry.space_group_name_H-M   'P 1'
#
loop_
_entity.id
_entity.type
_entity.pdbx_description
1 polymer ?
#
loop_
_entity_poly.entity_id
_entity_poly.type
_entity_poly.pdbx_seq_one_letter_code
_entity_poly.pdbx_strand_id
1 'polypeptide(L)'
;MDKRRIFGVLALAVITAVTAGVASPQMAAQRQETAEYQAPLEAAPVAQVEGETLSPNGRFQVRTAGKSEMYVSGYVVPEFLQIVDTETGELLWQDQGALWQSARWSPANNLVAIAYGGRTWTQVKVISTACWISWDFTLPDGSPIPEYEFLPEDWGTWPDMDTLLLTVGRGGDAGEPHTYRCTVRMNQDGTLSGSALEQTTEVLSEDYDFDHDGMPETTELVTVLTPETDYYPAWYILQVIRQDGVELWSAGAHPSHAGWTSVFACKIDGEDYLLQYEPEMYQGWAEYAYELWAFDGNGQAYTSDNRSVTFDINFGREEHQFDPEAIAGFFWELRGLLQDSILLASTENGEFQTGIPGLELQNYIFSDLLSLDSLEAMEASVRQQEAELGAA
;
A
#
# COMPACT_ATOMS: atom_id res chain seq x y z
N MET A 1 64.22 37.98 -14.57
CA MET A 1 63.45 36.72 -14.56
C MET A 1 63.07 36.43 -13.12
N ASP A 2 61.76 36.33 -12.84
CA ASP A 2 61.08 35.71 -11.67
C ASP A 2 61.49 36.18 -10.25
N LYS A 3 60.63 36.29 -9.24
CA LYS A 3 59.16 36.32 -9.06
C LYS A 3 58.97 36.78 -7.60
N ARG A 4 58.01 37.70 -7.40
CA ARG A 4 57.06 37.87 -6.27
C ARG A 4 57.46 37.33 -4.87
N ARG A 5 57.66 38.20 -3.86
CA ARG A 5 56.66 38.78 -2.93
C ARG A 5 55.72 37.76 -2.29
N ILE A 6 55.79 37.61 -0.95
CA ILE A 6 54.68 37.62 0.04
C ILE A 6 55.30 38.13 1.37
N PHE A 7 55.13 39.40 1.76
CA PHE A 7 54.18 39.92 2.77
C PHE A 7 54.17 39.10 4.08
N GLY A 8 54.38 39.64 5.28
CA GLY A 8 54.20 41.00 5.77
C GLY A 8 53.57 40.85 7.16
N VAL A 9 54.34 41.15 8.20
CA VAL A 9 53.99 40.95 9.62
C VAL A 9 53.61 42.28 10.25
N LEU A 10 52.72 42.20 11.25
CA LEU A 10 52.50 43.09 12.42
C LEU A 10 51.35 44.12 12.40
N ALA A 11 50.35 43.76 13.23
CA ALA A 11 49.91 44.46 14.44
C ALA A 11 49.05 45.73 14.34
N LEU A 12 47.77 45.51 14.66
CA LEU A 12 46.99 46.07 15.79
C LEU A 12 47.15 47.57 16.10
N ALA A 13 46.08 48.32 15.88
CA ALA A 13 45.66 49.39 16.79
C ALA A 13 44.14 49.58 16.69
N VAL A 14 43.44 49.16 17.74
CA VAL A 14 42.05 49.53 18.04
C VAL A 14 42.06 51.00 18.45
N ILE A 15 41.30 51.84 17.73
CA ILE A 15 40.91 53.17 18.22
C ILE A 15 39.40 53.15 18.40
N THR A 16 38.99 52.88 19.64
CA THR A 16 37.65 53.18 20.15
C THR A 16 37.53 54.70 20.31
N ALA A 17 36.90 55.35 19.33
CA ALA A 17 36.36 56.69 19.52
C ALA A 17 34.91 56.56 20.03
N VAL A 18 34.75 56.65 21.35
CA VAL A 18 33.45 56.88 21.99
C VAL A 18 32.97 58.26 21.56
N THR A 19 32.04 58.31 20.60
CA THR A 19 31.26 59.51 20.30
C THR A 19 29.83 59.27 20.78
N ALA A 20 29.42 60.10 21.74
CA ALA A 20 28.06 60.14 22.22
C ALA A 20 27.12 60.58 21.08
N GLY A 21 26.24 59.67 20.69
CA GLY A 21 24.86 59.96 20.29
C GLY A 21 24.61 61.00 19.19
N VAL A 22 25.09 60.79 17.97
CA VAL A 22 24.30 61.12 16.75
C VAL A 22 24.69 60.09 15.68
N ALA A 23 23.78 59.18 15.34
CA ALA A 23 23.99 58.29 14.20
C ALA A 23 24.07 59.16 12.94
N SER A 24 25.12 59.00 12.13
CA SER A 24 25.20 59.65 10.83
C SER A 24 23.97 59.27 9.98
N PRO A 25 23.45 60.17 9.13
CA PRO A 25 22.23 59.91 8.34
C PRO A 25 22.30 58.60 7.55
N GLN A 26 23.50 58.22 7.12
CA GLN A 26 23.78 56.97 6.42
C GLN A 26 23.66 55.74 7.33
N MET A 27 24.13 55.79 8.59
CA MET A 27 23.93 54.71 9.56
C MET A 27 22.49 54.64 10.08
N ALA A 28 21.76 55.75 10.09
CA ALA A 28 20.34 55.79 10.44
C ALA A 28 19.48 55.20 9.30
N ALA A 29 19.75 55.59 8.06
CA ALA A 29 19.10 55.02 6.86
C ALA A 29 19.41 53.52 6.73
N GLN A 30 20.65 53.10 6.94
CA GLN A 30 21.03 51.69 6.88
C GLN A 30 20.41 50.87 8.01
N ARG A 31 20.30 51.42 9.23
CA ARG A 31 19.54 50.76 10.33
C ARG A 31 18.05 50.68 10.02
N GLN A 32 17.50 51.71 9.41
CA GLN A 32 16.09 51.74 9.04
C GLN A 32 15.79 50.75 7.91
N GLU A 33 16.66 50.65 6.90
CA GLU A 33 16.58 49.66 5.83
C GLU A 33 16.76 48.23 6.37
N THR A 34 17.70 48.00 7.30
CA THR A 34 17.83 46.72 8.01
C THR A 34 16.60 46.40 8.86
N ALA A 35 16.03 47.37 9.58
CA ALA A 35 14.83 47.18 10.38
C ALA A 35 13.58 46.93 9.51
N GLU A 36 13.47 47.60 8.37
CA GLU A 36 12.41 47.39 7.38
C GLU A 36 12.52 46.00 6.72
N TYR A 37 13.73 45.44 6.60
CA TYR A 37 13.96 44.07 6.13
C TYR A 37 13.79 43.00 7.22
N GLN A 38 14.07 43.33 8.48
CA GLN A 38 13.91 42.43 9.63
C GLN A 38 12.48 42.31 10.12
N ALA A 39 11.69 43.39 10.10
CA ALA A 39 10.31 43.37 10.60
C ALA A 39 9.39 42.33 9.91
N PRO A 40 9.45 42.10 8.59
CA PRO A 40 8.71 41.03 7.93
C PRO A 40 9.19 39.62 8.33
N LEU A 41 10.49 39.44 8.57
CA LEU A 41 11.08 38.16 8.99
C LEU A 41 10.68 37.81 10.44
N GLU A 42 10.64 38.80 11.33
CA GLU A 42 10.18 38.60 12.71
C GLU A 42 8.67 38.31 12.79
N ALA A 43 7.89 38.89 11.88
CA ALA A 43 6.44 38.69 11.79
C ALA A 43 6.04 37.41 11.02
N ALA A 44 6.96 36.80 10.28
CA ALA A 44 6.67 35.62 9.48
C ALA A 44 6.28 34.41 10.36
N PRO A 45 5.20 33.69 10.01
CA PRO A 45 4.81 32.49 10.72
C PRO A 45 5.87 31.39 10.55
N VAL A 46 6.02 30.57 11.58
CA VAL A 46 6.85 29.37 11.50
C VAL A 46 6.04 28.27 10.84
N ALA A 47 6.62 27.54 9.89
CA ALA A 47 5.94 26.39 9.29
C ALA A 47 5.50 25.40 10.40
N GLN A 48 4.26 24.94 10.30
CA GLN A 48 3.64 24.02 11.26
C GLN A 48 3.48 22.64 10.63
N VAL A 49 3.22 21.64 11.48
CA VAL A 49 2.83 20.31 11.01
C VAL A 49 1.36 20.33 10.62
N GLU A 50 1.06 19.85 9.42
CA GLU A 50 -0.29 19.65 8.92
C GLU A 50 -0.76 18.20 9.12
N GLY A 51 -2.04 17.92 8.85
CA GLY A 51 -2.62 16.59 9.01
C GLY A 51 -2.83 16.19 10.47
N GLU A 52 -2.50 14.94 10.80
CA GLU A 52 -2.81 14.32 12.08
C GLU A 52 -1.70 14.60 13.11
N THR A 53 -1.78 15.79 13.72
CA THR A 53 -0.77 16.20 14.71
C THR A 53 -0.83 15.41 16.03
N LEU A 54 -1.92 14.69 16.32
CA LEU A 54 -2.08 13.82 17.49
C LEU A 54 -2.29 12.37 17.05
N SER A 55 -1.69 11.43 17.78
CA SER A 55 -1.95 10.01 17.57
C SER A 55 -3.42 9.66 17.84
N PRO A 56 -3.97 8.59 17.23
CA PRO A 56 -5.36 8.17 17.45
C PRO A 56 -5.77 8.00 18.93
N ASN A 57 -4.84 7.56 19.78
CA ASN A 57 -5.05 7.44 21.23
C ASN A 57 -4.72 8.72 22.03
N GLY A 58 -4.31 9.80 21.36
CA GLY A 58 -3.96 11.09 21.94
C GLY A 58 -2.64 11.14 22.72
N ARG A 59 -1.89 10.04 22.81
CA ARG A 59 -0.68 9.92 23.63
C ARG A 59 0.53 10.65 23.04
N PHE A 60 0.61 10.75 21.72
CA PHE A 60 1.77 11.34 21.04
C PHE A 60 1.36 12.54 20.21
N GLN A 61 2.20 13.57 20.20
CA GLN A 61 2.01 14.76 19.37
C GLN A 61 3.20 14.99 18.45
N VAL A 62 2.93 15.14 17.16
CA VAL A 62 3.89 15.65 16.17
C VAL A 62 3.79 17.17 16.14
N ARG A 63 4.90 17.88 16.32
CA ARG A 63 4.93 19.36 16.34
C ARG A 63 6.25 19.92 15.83
N THR A 64 6.24 21.18 15.44
CA THR A 64 7.47 21.93 15.17
C THR A 64 7.94 22.70 16.41
N ALA A 65 9.25 22.92 16.53
CA ALA A 65 9.85 23.67 17.63
C ALA A 65 11.01 24.55 17.16
N GLY A 66 11.20 25.68 17.84
CA GLY A 66 12.24 26.66 17.52
C GLY A 66 11.94 27.50 16.28
N LYS A 67 12.74 28.55 16.07
CA LYS A 67 12.70 29.42 14.88
C LYS A 67 14.10 29.48 14.30
N SER A 68 14.29 28.95 13.10
CA SER A 68 15.60 29.09 12.44
C SER A 68 15.76 30.47 11.79
N GLU A 69 16.96 30.78 11.30
CA GLU A 69 17.21 31.97 10.49
C GLU A 69 16.75 31.79 9.02
N MET A 70 16.25 30.61 8.65
CA MET A 70 15.88 30.30 7.28
C MET A 70 14.45 30.77 6.99
N TYR A 71 14.34 31.75 6.09
CA TYR A 71 13.07 32.25 5.58
C TYR A 71 12.87 31.86 4.11
N VAL A 72 11.76 31.19 3.83
CA VAL A 72 11.45 30.68 2.50
C VAL A 72 9.96 30.85 2.23
N SER A 73 9.62 31.46 1.10
CA SER A 73 8.24 31.55 0.60
C SER A 73 7.20 32.09 1.61
N GLY A 74 7.58 33.06 2.47
CA GLY A 74 6.66 33.64 3.45
C GLY A 74 6.69 33.00 4.84
N TYR A 75 7.44 31.90 5.01
CA TYR A 75 7.52 31.15 6.25
C TYR A 75 8.95 31.11 6.80
N VAL A 76 9.05 31.08 8.14
CA VAL A 76 10.27 30.69 8.84
C VAL A 76 10.29 29.17 8.95
N VAL A 77 11.38 28.55 8.52
CA VAL A 77 11.57 27.11 8.72
C VAL A 77 11.83 26.86 10.22
N PRO A 78 11.10 25.94 10.87
CA PRO A 78 11.36 25.60 12.26
C PRO A 78 12.74 24.96 12.42
N GLU A 79 13.33 25.08 13.61
CA GLU A 79 14.61 24.40 13.87
C GLU A 79 14.41 22.88 13.91
N PHE A 80 13.30 22.44 14.52
CA PHE A 80 13.04 21.05 14.79
C PHE A 80 11.63 20.63 14.41
N LEU A 81 11.53 19.37 14.00
CA LEU A 81 10.33 18.56 14.00
C LEU A 81 10.46 17.56 15.15
N GLN A 82 9.42 17.42 15.98
CA GLN A 82 9.46 16.64 17.21
C GLN A 82 8.24 15.73 17.33
N ILE A 83 8.44 14.58 17.97
CA ILE A 83 7.36 13.79 18.56
C ILE A 83 7.52 13.82 20.07
N VAL A 84 6.44 14.17 20.77
CA VAL A 84 6.44 14.25 22.24
C VAL A 84 5.31 13.42 22.84
N ASP A 85 5.53 12.92 24.06
CA ASP A 85 4.46 12.34 24.87
C ASP A 85 3.59 13.49 25.41
N THR A 86 2.28 13.40 25.21
CA THR A 86 1.33 14.46 25.58
C THR A 86 1.05 14.53 27.07
N GLU A 87 1.23 13.43 27.80
CA GLU A 87 1.01 13.37 29.25
C GLU A 87 2.23 13.91 30.00
N THR A 88 3.44 13.50 29.60
CA THR A 88 4.67 13.83 30.32
C THR A 88 5.40 15.05 29.74
N GLY A 89 5.15 15.37 28.46
CA GLY A 89 5.92 16.36 27.70
C GLY A 89 7.31 15.88 27.30
N GLU A 90 7.62 14.59 27.48
CA GLU A 90 8.91 13.98 27.11
C GLU A 90 9.14 14.07 25.60
N LEU A 91 10.37 14.44 25.20
CA LEU A 91 10.80 14.40 23.81
C LEU A 91 11.19 12.97 23.45
N LEU A 92 10.44 12.35 22.54
CA LEU A 92 10.60 10.95 22.15
C LEU A 92 11.43 10.81 20.87
N TRP A 93 11.22 11.73 19.94
CA TRP A 93 11.93 11.77 18.66
C TRP A 93 12.11 13.21 18.17
N GLN A 94 13.20 13.48 17.46
CA GLN A 94 13.49 14.79 16.89
C GLN A 94 14.31 14.68 15.60
N ASP A 95 13.98 15.52 14.64
CA ASP A 95 14.77 15.76 13.42
C ASP A 95 14.72 17.26 13.04
N GLN A 96 15.39 17.64 11.96
CA GLN A 96 15.37 19.01 11.45
C GLN A 96 13.98 19.37 10.89
N GLY A 97 13.53 20.59 11.17
CA GLY A 97 12.31 21.13 10.57
C GLY A 97 12.45 21.41 9.06
N ALA A 98 11.34 21.29 8.34
CA ALA A 98 11.24 21.59 6.91
C ALA A 98 10.22 22.72 6.61
N LEU A 99 10.21 23.22 5.37
CA LEU A 99 9.32 24.30 4.94
C LEU A 99 7.84 23.88 4.97
N TRP A 100 7.58 22.62 4.62
CA TRP A 100 6.27 22.00 4.73
C TRP A 100 6.43 20.61 5.34
N GLN A 101 5.47 20.22 6.19
CA GLN A 101 5.50 18.97 6.96
C GLN A 101 4.07 18.51 7.25
N SER A 102 3.77 17.23 7.12
CA SER A 102 2.46 16.63 7.40
C SER A 102 2.62 15.27 8.06
N ALA A 103 1.75 14.95 9.01
CA ALA A 103 1.75 13.66 9.70
C ALA A 103 0.50 12.82 9.41
N ARG A 104 0.67 11.50 9.36
CA ARG A 104 -0.39 10.46 9.27
C ARG A 104 -0.07 9.31 10.21
N TRP A 105 -0.95 9.03 11.15
CA TRP A 105 -0.77 7.95 12.11
C TRP A 105 -1.40 6.66 11.60
N SER A 106 -0.74 5.53 11.84
CA SER A 106 -1.37 4.24 11.65
C SER A 106 -2.51 4.05 12.66
N PRO A 107 -3.58 3.31 12.31
CA PRO A 107 -4.72 3.08 13.20
C PRO A 107 -4.33 2.43 14.54
N ALA A 108 -3.25 1.64 14.58
CA ALA A 108 -2.75 1.03 15.82
C ALA A 108 -2.07 1.99 16.80
N ASN A 109 -1.65 3.18 16.35
CA ASN A 109 -0.64 4.01 17.02
C ASN A 109 0.76 3.36 17.10
N ASN A 110 1.07 2.35 16.28
CA ASN A 110 2.39 1.71 16.24
C ASN A 110 3.38 2.45 15.31
N LEU A 111 2.86 3.21 14.33
CA LEU A 111 3.64 3.92 13.33
C LEU A 111 3.10 5.34 13.10
N VAL A 112 3.98 6.24 12.68
CA VAL A 112 3.61 7.54 12.09
C VAL A 112 4.42 7.76 10.82
N ALA A 113 3.73 8.07 9.73
CA ALA A 113 4.35 8.59 8.52
C ALA A 113 4.42 10.11 8.61
N ILE A 114 5.59 10.67 8.31
CA ILE A 114 5.79 12.11 8.19
C ILE A 114 6.30 12.40 6.78
N ALA A 115 5.50 13.16 6.05
CA ALA A 115 5.90 13.79 4.81
C ALA A 115 6.48 15.17 5.12
N TYR A 116 7.58 15.55 4.46
CA TYR A 116 8.22 16.85 4.65
C TYR A 116 9.00 17.27 3.42
N GLY A 117 9.16 18.58 3.22
CA GLY A 117 9.75 19.07 1.98
C GLY A 117 10.24 20.51 2.00
N GLY A 118 10.95 20.83 0.93
CA GLY A 118 11.39 22.17 0.57
C GLY A 118 10.65 22.68 -0.68
N ARG A 119 11.26 23.65 -1.37
CA ARG A 119 10.66 24.24 -2.58
C ARG A 119 10.68 23.32 -3.81
N THR A 120 11.59 22.35 -3.83
CA THR A 120 11.91 21.56 -5.03
C THR A 120 12.02 20.07 -4.71
N TRP A 121 11.76 19.67 -3.46
CA TRP A 121 11.94 18.29 -3.03
C TRP A 121 10.94 17.98 -1.93
N THR A 122 10.57 16.70 -1.86
CA THR A 122 9.76 16.12 -0.79
C THR A 122 10.37 14.79 -0.38
N GLN A 123 10.14 14.39 0.86
CA GLN A 123 10.55 13.11 1.43
C GLN A 123 9.45 12.60 2.35
N VAL A 124 9.44 11.29 2.56
CA VAL A 124 8.55 10.62 3.50
C VAL A 124 9.40 9.71 4.37
N LYS A 125 9.11 9.68 5.67
CA LYS A 125 9.66 8.69 6.58
C LYS A 125 8.58 8.12 7.48
N VAL A 126 8.75 6.86 7.89
CA VAL A 126 7.88 6.16 8.81
C VAL A 126 8.64 5.90 10.10
N ILE A 127 8.06 6.26 11.24
CA ILE A 127 8.68 6.16 12.56
C ILE A 127 7.91 5.16 13.41
N SER A 128 8.62 4.23 14.03
CA SER A 128 8.05 3.29 15.00
C SER A 128 7.88 3.94 16.37
N THR A 129 6.69 3.85 16.96
CA THR A 129 6.43 4.36 18.32
C THR A 129 6.97 3.46 19.43
N ALA A 130 7.33 2.22 19.09
CA ALA A 130 7.88 1.27 20.06
C ALA A 130 9.34 1.61 20.43
N CYS A 131 10.10 2.15 19.48
CA CYS A 131 11.54 2.37 19.63
C CYS A 131 12.06 3.68 19.03
N TRP A 132 11.19 4.50 18.44
CA TRP A 132 11.52 5.81 17.88
C TRP A 132 12.64 5.79 16.83
N ILE A 133 12.71 4.70 16.07
CA ILE A 133 13.56 4.57 14.89
C ILE A 133 12.73 4.78 13.63
N SER A 134 13.38 5.26 12.57
CA SER A 134 12.72 5.60 11.30
C SER A 134 13.21 4.74 10.15
N TRP A 135 12.31 4.56 9.18
CA TRP A 135 12.60 4.09 7.83
C TRP A 135 12.29 5.24 6.88
N ASP A 136 13.26 5.64 6.06
CA ASP A 136 13.06 6.65 5.03
C ASP A 136 12.53 5.95 3.76
N PHE A 137 11.46 6.50 3.19
CA PHE A 137 10.89 5.98 1.95
C PHE A 137 11.87 6.16 0.80
N THR A 138 11.98 5.13 -0.03
CA THR A 138 12.61 5.17 -1.35
C THR A 138 11.65 4.57 -2.36
N LEU A 139 11.76 5.01 -3.62
CA LEU A 139 11.11 4.35 -4.74
C LEU A 139 11.52 2.87 -4.83
N PRO A 140 10.77 2.03 -5.56
CA PRO A 140 11.06 0.59 -5.65
C PRO A 140 12.46 0.26 -6.17
N ASP A 141 13.07 1.15 -6.97
CA ASP A 141 14.45 1.04 -7.46
C ASP A 141 15.53 1.49 -6.45
N GLY A 142 15.11 1.91 -5.25
CA GLY A 142 15.96 2.41 -4.16
C GLY A 142 16.32 3.89 -4.27
N SER A 143 15.85 4.60 -5.30
CA SER A 143 16.11 6.03 -5.47
C SER A 143 15.18 6.88 -4.56
N PRO A 144 15.59 8.11 -4.19
CA PRO A 144 14.69 9.04 -3.51
C PRO A 144 13.61 9.56 -4.48
N ILE A 145 12.57 10.18 -3.93
CA ILE A 145 11.60 10.94 -4.73
C ILE A 145 12.35 12.01 -5.56
N PRO A 146 12.16 12.08 -6.89
CA PRO A 146 12.80 13.05 -7.75
C PRO A 146 12.56 14.50 -7.34
N GLU A 147 13.51 15.39 -7.63
CA GLU A 147 13.28 16.82 -7.49
C GLU A 147 12.11 17.27 -8.41
N TYR A 148 11.32 18.22 -7.92
CA TYR A 148 10.09 18.75 -8.53
C TYR A 148 8.93 17.76 -8.64
N GLU A 149 9.06 16.59 -8.03
CA GLU A 149 7.93 15.71 -7.78
C GLU A 149 7.43 15.95 -6.35
N PHE A 150 6.12 16.16 -6.23
CA PHE A 150 5.49 16.54 -4.97
C PHE A 150 4.36 15.59 -4.61
N LEU A 151 4.01 15.60 -3.34
CA LEU A 151 2.91 14.81 -2.81
C LEU A 151 1.60 15.62 -2.89
N PRO A 152 0.44 14.96 -3.09
CA PRO A 152 -0.85 15.63 -2.99
C PRO A 152 -1.24 15.90 -1.52
N GLU A 153 -2.38 16.54 -1.28
CA GLU A 153 -2.86 16.81 0.09
C GLU A 153 -3.20 15.51 0.85
N ASP A 154 -3.78 14.55 0.12
CA ASP A 154 -4.15 13.19 0.51
C ASP A 154 -3.02 12.18 0.26
N TRP A 155 -1.77 12.62 0.38
CA TRP A 155 -0.57 11.84 0.04
C TRP A 155 -0.44 10.45 0.68
N GLY A 156 -1.14 10.18 1.77
CA GLY A 156 -0.89 8.98 2.59
C GLY A 156 -2.14 8.50 3.30
N THR A 157 -2.44 7.21 3.14
CA THR A 157 -3.55 6.52 3.82
C THR A 157 -3.04 5.20 4.39
N TRP A 158 -3.49 4.86 5.60
CA TRP A 158 -3.20 3.59 6.27
C TRP A 158 -4.40 2.66 6.14
N PRO A 159 -4.44 1.71 5.17
CA PRO A 159 -5.48 0.69 5.13
C PRO A 159 -5.44 -0.24 6.35
N ASP A 160 -4.26 -0.46 6.91
CA ASP A 160 -4.04 -1.34 8.06
C ASP A 160 -2.95 -0.78 8.99
N MET A 161 -2.46 -1.63 9.91
CA MET A 161 -1.59 -1.24 11.01
C MET A 161 -0.14 -1.02 10.57
N ASP A 162 0.28 -1.53 9.41
CA ASP A 162 1.67 -1.60 8.98
C ASP A 162 1.90 -1.31 7.48
N THR A 163 0.84 -1.01 6.74
CA THR A 163 0.87 -0.64 5.33
C THR A 163 0.43 0.81 5.14
N LEU A 164 1.31 1.63 4.55
CA LEU A 164 0.99 2.98 4.07
C LEU A 164 0.83 2.95 2.55
N LEU A 165 -0.32 3.37 2.05
CA LEU A 165 -0.48 3.74 0.64
C LEU A 165 -0.01 5.18 0.47
N LEU A 166 1.12 5.36 -0.23
CA LEU A 166 1.76 6.65 -0.47
C LEU A 166 1.56 7.06 -1.93
N THR A 167 0.92 8.20 -2.17
CA THR A 167 0.80 8.78 -3.51
C THR A 167 1.89 9.82 -3.73
N VAL A 168 2.67 9.64 -4.79
CA VAL A 168 3.73 10.56 -5.24
C VAL A 168 3.40 11.03 -6.65
N GLY A 169 3.68 12.29 -6.96
CA GLY A 169 3.49 12.82 -8.31
C GLY A 169 2.25 13.71 -8.43
N ARG A 170 2.39 14.98 -8.04
CA ARG A 170 1.43 16.04 -8.40
C ARG A 170 2.16 17.39 -8.52
N GLY A 171 2.42 17.86 -9.74
CA GLY A 171 2.96 19.21 -10.00
C GLY A 171 3.89 19.31 -11.21
N GLY A 172 3.73 20.34 -12.04
CA GLY A 172 4.63 20.60 -13.19
C GLY A 172 4.55 19.55 -14.30
N ASP A 173 5.70 19.16 -14.86
CA ASP A 173 5.85 18.14 -15.92
C ASP A 173 5.76 16.68 -15.38
N ALA A 174 5.40 16.48 -14.11
CA ALA A 174 5.57 15.23 -13.36
C ALA A 174 4.59 14.09 -13.68
N GLY A 175 3.93 14.10 -14.83
CA GLY A 175 3.09 12.99 -15.27
C GLY A 175 1.86 12.70 -14.38
N GLU A 176 1.37 11.46 -14.46
CA GLU A 176 0.28 10.96 -13.62
C GLU A 176 0.80 10.59 -12.22
N PRO A 177 0.01 10.77 -11.15
CA PRO A 177 0.37 10.32 -9.82
C PRO A 177 0.56 8.79 -9.77
N HIS A 178 1.57 8.36 -9.03
CA HIS A 178 1.85 6.95 -8.75
C HIS A 178 1.52 6.64 -7.29
N THR A 179 0.96 5.46 -7.02
CA THR A 179 0.68 5.00 -5.66
C THR A 179 1.63 3.86 -5.29
N TYR A 180 2.22 3.96 -4.10
CA TYR A 180 3.17 2.98 -3.57
C TYR A 180 2.60 2.34 -2.30
N ARG A 181 2.48 1.01 -2.32
CA ARG A 181 2.20 0.22 -1.12
C ARG A 181 3.50 0.05 -0.33
N CYS A 182 3.59 0.73 0.81
CA CYS A 182 4.72 0.71 1.72
C CYS A 182 4.41 -0.19 2.93
N THR A 183 4.97 -1.40 2.98
CA THR A 183 4.85 -2.29 4.15
C THR A 183 6.03 -2.09 5.08
N VAL A 184 5.76 -1.81 6.35
CA VAL A 184 6.79 -1.42 7.34
C VAL A 184 6.73 -2.33 8.56
N ARG A 185 7.85 -3.00 8.88
CA ARG A 185 7.91 -4.00 9.96
C ARG A 185 9.11 -3.83 10.87
N MET A 186 8.90 -4.14 12.15
CA MET A 186 9.97 -4.32 13.12
C MET A 186 10.65 -5.67 12.91
N ASN A 187 11.97 -5.66 12.73
CA ASN A 187 12.77 -6.86 12.64
C ASN A 187 13.11 -7.42 14.03
N GLN A 188 13.47 -8.71 14.08
CA GLN A 188 13.86 -9.38 15.31
C GLN A 188 15.12 -8.78 15.96
N ASP A 189 15.98 -8.13 15.16
CA ASP A 189 17.19 -7.45 15.64
C ASP A 189 16.92 -6.03 16.17
N GLY A 190 15.65 -5.59 16.19
CA GLY A 190 15.24 -4.28 16.67
C GLY A 190 15.36 -3.15 15.64
N THR A 191 15.72 -3.46 14.38
CA THR A 191 15.70 -2.48 13.28
C THR A 191 14.30 -2.36 12.66
N LEU A 192 14.03 -1.24 11.98
CA LEU A 192 12.80 -1.02 11.21
C LEU A 192 13.14 -1.18 9.73
N SER A 193 12.44 -2.08 9.04
CA SER A 193 12.52 -2.24 7.59
C SER A 193 11.21 -1.83 6.96
N GLY A 194 11.29 -1.15 5.82
CA GLY A 194 10.16 -0.98 4.92
C GLY A 194 10.47 -1.49 3.52
N SER A 195 9.43 -1.81 2.77
CA SER A 195 9.47 -2.08 1.34
C SER A 195 8.38 -1.27 0.64
N ALA A 196 8.73 -0.64 -0.48
CA ALA A 196 7.78 0.07 -1.34
C ALA A 196 7.63 -0.70 -2.66
N LEU A 197 6.39 -0.98 -3.03
CA LEU A 197 6.01 -1.52 -4.33
C LEU A 197 4.99 -0.60 -4.97
N GLU A 198 5.11 -0.38 -6.28
CA GLU A 198 4.11 0.38 -7.01
C GLU A 198 2.80 -0.42 -7.09
N GLN A 199 1.68 0.29 -7.01
CA GLN A 199 0.35 -0.25 -7.09
C GLN A 199 -0.50 0.56 -8.07
N THR A 200 -1.29 -0.15 -8.87
CA THR A 200 -2.42 0.42 -9.61
C THR A 200 -3.74 -0.16 -9.11
N THR A 201 -4.83 0.56 -9.35
CA THR A 201 -6.20 0.12 -9.07
C THR A 201 -7.05 0.36 -10.31
N GLU A 202 -7.87 -0.63 -10.69
CA GLU A 202 -8.85 -0.51 -11.77
C GLU A 202 -10.22 -1.03 -11.32
N VAL A 203 -11.29 -0.40 -11.79
CA VAL A 203 -12.66 -0.89 -11.59
C VAL A 203 -12.96 -1.96 -12.63
N LEU A 204 -13.33 -3.16 -12.17
CA LEU A 204 -13.70 -4.28 -13.03
C LEU A 204 -15.20 -4.28 -13.40
N SER A 205 -16.07 -3.99 -12.43
CA SER A 205 -17.53 -4.03 -12.58
C SER A 205 -18.21 -3.24 -11.47
N GLU A 206 -19.42 -2.76 -11.77
CA GLU A 206 -20.34 -2.07 -10.86
C GLU A 206 -21.77 -2.64 -11.03
N ASP A 207 -21.87 -3.91 -11.41
CA ASP A 207 -23.13 -4.54 -11.84
C ASP A 207 -23.73 -5.51 -10.80
N TYR A 208 -23.00 -5.84 -9.74
CA TYR A 208 -23.35 -6.90 -8.79
C TYR A 208 -23.76 -6.33 -7.44
N ASP A 209 -24.90 -6.76 -6.92
CA ASP A 209 -25.40 -6.44 -5.58
C ASP A 209 -25.12 -7.63 -4.67
N PHE A 210 -23.91 -7.70 -4.12
CA PHE A 210 -23.47 -8.84 -3.31
C PHE A 210 -24.03 -8.81 -1.89
N ASP A 211 -24.32 -7.63 -1.34
CA ASP A 211 -24.87 -7.49 0.01
C ASP A 211 -26.41 -7.47 0.09
N HIS A 212 -27.06 -7.54 -1.08
CA HIS A 212 -28.51 -7.66 -1.28
C HIS A 212 -29.29 -6.45 -0.73
N ASP A 213 -28.67 -5.27 -0.74
CA ASP A 213 -29.31 -4.03 -0.30
C ASP A 213 -30.10 -3.31 -1.42
N GLY A 214 -30.00 -3.81 -2.66
CA GLY A 214 -30.65 -3.28 -3.85
C GLY A 214 -29.79 -2.30 -4.65
N MET A 215 -28.53 -2.07 -4.24
CA MET A 215 -27.55 -1.23 -4.92
C MET A 215 -26.31 -2.07 -5.27
N PRO A 216 -25.73 -1.92 -6.46
CA PRO A 216 -24.54 -2.69 -6.80
C PRO A 216 -23.29 -2.17 -6.09
N GLU A 217 -22.39 -3.09 -5.73
CA GLU A 217 -21.04 -2.85 -5.27
C GLU A 217 -20.06 -2.63 -6.44
N THR A 218 -18.96 -1.94 -6.15
CA THR A 218 -17.83 -1.81 -7.07
C THR A 218 -16.83 -2.93 -6.80
N THR A 219 -16.52 -3.73 -7.82
CA THR A 219 -15.39 -4.66 -7.79
C THR A 219 -14.15 -3.99 -8.34
N GLU A 220 -13.08 -3.92 -7.56
CA GLU A 220 -11.81 -3.30 -7.94
C GLU A 220 -10.68 -4.34 -7.97
N LEU A 221 -9.81 -4.25 -8.98
CA LEU A 221 -8.56 -4.99 -9.03
C LEU A 221 -7.41 -4.06 -8.65
N VAL A 222 -6.74 -4.40 -7.56
CA VAL A 222 -5.47 -3.81 -7.18
C VAL A 222 -4.34 -4.67 -7.73
N THR A 223 -3.47 -4.09 -8.54
CA THR A 223 -2.25 -4.76 -9.04
C THR A 223 -1.03 -4.22 -8.34
N VAL A 224 -0.24 -5.08 -7.70
CA VAL A 224 1.04 -4.70 -7.07
C VAL A 224 2.18 -5.15 -7.95
N LEU A 225 3.11 -4.25 -8.27
CA LEU A 225 4.15 -4.48 -9.25
C LEU A 225 5.50 -4.82 -8.59
N THR A 226 6.28 -5.67 -9.25
CA THR A 226 7.68 -5.90 -8.88
C THR A 226 8.56 -4.72 -9.33
N PRO A 227 9.69 -4.46 -8.63
CA PRO A 227 10.64 -3.42 -9.00
C PRO A 227 11.55 -3.79 -10.20
N GLU A 228 11.40 -4.99 -10.77
CA GLU A 228 12.32 -5.52 -11.78
C GLU A 228 12.01 -5.01 -13.20
N THR A 229 13.02 -5.01 -14.07
CA THR A 229 12.86 -4.65 -15.48
C THR A 229 11.90 -5.60 -16.16
N ASP A 230 10.80 -5.04 -16.68
CA ASP A 230 9.59 -5.64 -17.29
C ASP A 230 8.33 -5.64 -16.41
N TYR A 231 8.35 -5.03 -15.20
CA TYR A 231 7.17 -4.81 -14.32
C TYR A 231 6.19 -5.99 -14.33
N TYR A 232 6.56 -7.07 -13.64
CA TYR A 232 5.65 -8.19 -13.46
C TYR A 232 4.78 -7.96 -12.22
N PRO A 233 3.49 -8.31 -12.23
CA PRO A 233 2.67 -8.28 -11.02
C PRO A 233 3.25 -9.20 -9.94
N ALA A 234 3.58 -8.62 -8.78
CA ALA A 234 3.97 -9.37 -7.59
C ALA A 234 2.78 -10.14 -7.03
N TRP A 235 1.61 -9.49 -7.00
CA TRP A 235 0.31 -10.07 -6.69
C TRP A 235 -0.82 -9.11 -7.07
N TYR A 236 -2.04 -9.62 -7.01
CA TYR A 236 -3.29 -8.88 -7.18
C TYR A 236 -4.12 -8.95 -5.91
N ILE A 237 -5.01 -7.99 -5.72
CA ILE A 237 -6.04 -8.03 -4.68
C ILE A 237 -7.35 -7.67 -5.38
N LEU A 238 -8.33 -8.58 -5.33
CA LEU A 238 -9.70 -8.27 -5.70
C LEU A 238 -10.38 -7.68 -4.47
N GLN A 239 -11.03 -6.53 -4.60
CA GLN A 239 -11.78 -5.86 -3.54
C GLN A 239 -13.23 -5.68 -3.97
N VAL A 240 -14.14 -5.80 -3.01
CA VAL A 240 -15.55 -5.46 -3.15
C VAL A 240 -15.85 -4.29 -2.24
N ILE A 241 -16.19 -3.16 -2.85
CA ILE A 241 -16.35 -1.86 -2.20
C ILE A 241 -17.82 -1.45 -2.27
N ARG A 242 -18.40 -1.15 -1.10
CA ARG A 242 -19.75 -0.60 -0.97
C ARG A 242 -19.77 0.85 -1.49
N GLN A 243 -20.95 1.36 -1.81
CA GLN A 243 -21.17 2.71 -2.35
C GLN A 243 -20.70 3.84 -1.42
N ASP A 244 -20.52 3.57 -0.12
CA ASP A 244 -19.95 4.50 0.86
C ASP A 244 -18.41 4.44 0.99
N GLY A 245 -17.76 3.60 0.20
CA GLY A 245 -16.31 3.40 0.17
C GLY A 245 -15.78 2.38 1.17
N VAL A 246 -16.66 1.66 1.90
CA VAL A 246 -16.26 0.59 2.81
C VAL A 246 -15.91 -0.67 2.04
N GLU A 247 -14.72 -1.23 2.28
CA GLU A 247 -14.37 -2.57 1.81
C GLU A 247 -15.21 -3.61 2.57
N LEU A 248 -16.01 -4.38 1.83
CA LEU A 248 -16.80 -5.48 2.38
C LEU A 248 -16.01 -6.79 2.38
N TRP A 249 -15.21 -7.01 1.34
CA TRP A 249 -14.46 -8.24 1.14
C TRP A 249 -13.24 -8.01 0.25
N SER A 250 -12.19 -8.79 0.49
CA SER A 250 -11.03 -8.82 -0.38
C SER A 250 -10.36 -10.19 -0.40
N ALA A 251 -9.71 -10.52 -1.52
CA ALA A 251 -8.86 -11.70 -1.65
C ALA A 251 -7.58 -11.39 -2.42
N GLY A 252 -6.45 -11.92 -1.92
CA GLY A 252 -5.16 -11.85 -2.59
C GLY A 252 -5.00 -12.98 -3.60
N ALA A 253 -4.53 -12.65 -4.80
CA ALA A 253 -4.21 -13.61 -5.85
C ALA A 253 -2.75 -13.45 -6.27
N HIS A 254 -1.96 -14.51 -6.16
CA HIS A 254 -0.53 -14.50 -6.48
C HIS A 254 -0.26 -15.26 -7.78
N PRO A 255 0.71 -14.85 -8.60
CA PRO A 255 1.15 -15.67 -9.75
C PRO A 255 1.85 -16.97 -9.33
N SER A 256 2.36 -17.05 -8.11
CA SER A 256 2.99 -18.26 -7.57
C SER A 256 1.93 -19.25 -7.11
N HIS A 257 2.20 -20.54 -7.36
CA HIS A 257 1.26 -21.64 -7.08
C HIS A 257 0.67 -21.63 -5.66
N ALA A 258 1.45 -21.22 -4.66
CA ALA A 258 0.99 -21.20 -3.27
C ALA A 258 -0.06 -20.12 -2.94
N GLY A 259 -0.37 -19.22 -3.89
CA GLY A 259 -1.42 -18.21 -3.71
C GLY A 259 -2.30 -18.07 -4.95
N TRP A 260 -2.43 -19.14 -5.74
CA TRP A 260 -3.44 -19.19 -6.80
C TRP A 260 -4.83 -19.17 -6.18
N THR A 261 -5.73 -18.43 -6.81
CA THR A 261 -7.15 -18.38 -6.45
C THR A 261 -7.94 -17.96 -7.69
N SER A 262 -9.22 -18.33 -7.73
CA SER A 262 -10.17 -17.89 -8.73
C SER A 262 -11.43 -17.37 -8.04
N VAL A 263 -11.82 -16.14 -8.31
CA VAL A 263 -13.00 -15.50 -7.73
C VAL A 263 -13.99 -15.17 -8.84
N PHE A 264 -15.25 -15.54 -8.62
CA PHE A 264 -16.35 -15.34 -9.56
C PHE A 264 -17.48 -14.55 -8.92
N ALA A 265 -18.17 -13.75 -9.73
CA ALA A 265 -19.51 -13.30 -9.42
C ALA A 265 -20.49 -14.34 -10.00
N CYS A 266 -21.32 -14.97 -9.17
CA CYS A 266 -22.31 -15.96 -9.58
C CYS A 266 -23.71 -15.59 -9.11
N LYS A 267 -24.72 -16.12 -9.80
CA LYS A 267 -26.14 -15.92 -9.44
C LYS A 267 -26.75 -17.19 -8.88
N ILE A 268 -27.37 -17.08 -7.70
CA ILE A 268 -28.10 -18.18 -7.06
C ILE A 268 -29.48 -17.67 -6.70
N ASP A 269 -30.52 -18.34 -7.23
CA ASP A 269 -31.92 -17.94 -7.08
C ASP A 269 -32.24 -16.47 -7.44
N GLY A 270 -31.40 -15.86 -8.28
CA GLY A 270 -31.53 -14.48 -8.77
C GLY A 270 -30.69 -13.44 -8.02
N GLU A 271 -30.08 -13.82 -6.89
CA GLU A 271 -29.23 -12.96 -6.07
C GLU A 271 -27.74 -13.16 -6.41
N ASP A 272 -26.92 -12.12 -6.25
CA ASP A 272 -25.49 -12.15 -6.57
C ASP A 272 -24.65 -12.64 -5.38
N TYR A 273 -23.66 -13.49 -5.67
CA TYR A 273 -22.74 -14.04 -4.68
C TYR A 273 -21.31 -14.02 -5.20
N LEU A 274 -20.36 -13.99 -4.27
CA LEU A 274 -18.95 -14.22 -4.56
C LEU A 274 -18.64 -15.70 -4.35
N LEU A 275 -18.10 -16.36 -5.37
CA LEU A 275 -17.58 -17.71 -5.27
C LEU A 275 -16.06 -17.64 -5.35
N GLN A 276 -15.36 -18.05 -4.29
CA GLN A 276 -13.91 -18.21 -4.27
C GLN A 276 -13.58 -19.69 -4.42
N TYR A 277 -12.83 -20.04 -5.46
CA TYR A 277 -12.37 -21.39 -5.75
C TYR A 277 -10.85 -21.46 -5.58
N GLU A 278 -10.42 -22.46 -4.82
CA GLU A 278 -9.02 -22.63 -4.40
C GLU A 278 -8.56 -24.06 -4.67
N PRO A 279 -7.88 -24.28 -5.82
CA PRO A 279 -7.23 -25.55 -6.08
C PRO A 279 -5.83 -25.57 -5.45
N GLU A 280 -5.66 -26.38 -4.41
CA GLU A 280 -4.37 -26.59 -3.75
C GLU A 280 -3.76 -27.93 -4.12
N MET A 281 -2.45 -27.92 -4.39
CA MET A 281 -1.67 -29.13 -4.58
C MET A 281 -0.48 -29.16 -3.64
N TYR A 282 -0.41 -30.25 -2.89
CA TYR A 282 0.63 -30.57 -1.93
C TYR A 282 1.50 -31.72 -2.47
N GLN A 283 2.55 -32.08 -1.73
CA GLN A 283 3.32 -33.27 -2.09
C GLN A 283 2.46 -34.52 -1.92
N GLY A 284 2.02 -35.06 -3.06
CA GLY A 284 1.27 -36.32 -3.11
C GLY A 284 -0.22 -36.20 -2.85
N TRP A 285 -0.75 -35.00 -2.60
CA TRP A 285 -2.17 -34.76 -2.40
C TRP A 285 -2.63 -33.51 -3.12
N ALA A 286 -3.90 -33.46 -3.49
CA ALA A 286 -4.58 -32.25 -3.90
C ALA A 286 -5.83 -32.06 -3.05
N GLU A 287 -6.16 -30.81 -2.75
CA GLU A 287 -7.40 -30.40 -2.11
C GLU A 287 -7.99 -29.26 -2.92
N TYR A 288 -9.16 -29.50 -3.49
CA TYR A 288 -9.90 -28.46 -4.21
C TYR A 288 -11.07 -28.06 -3.35
N ALA A 289 -11.18 -26.76 -3.09
CA ALA A 289 -12.22 -26.20 -2.26
C ALA A 289 -12.88 -25.01 -2.94
N TYR A 290 -14.13 -24.74 -2.56
CA TYR A 290 -14.74 -23.45 -2.84
C TYR A 290 -15.48 -22.94 -1.61
N GLU A 291 -15.57 -21.62 -1.52
CA GLU A 291 -16.37 -20.90 -0.54
C GLU A 291 -17.31 -19.93 -1.26
N LEU A 292 -18.57 -19.94 -0.86
CA LEU A 292 -19.58 -19.02 -1.33
C LEU A 292 -19.80 -17.94 -0.27
N TRP A 293 -19.44 -16.71 -0.58
CA TRP A 293 -19.50 -15.59 0.34
C TRP A 293 -20.79 -14.80 0.18
N ALA A 294 -21.34 -14.40 1.32
CA ALA A 294 -22.47 -13.49 1.45
C ALA A 294 -22.18 -12.47 2.56
N PHE A 295 -23.01 -11.44 2.66
CA PHE A 295 -22.83 -10.36 3.62
C PHE A 295 -24.03 -10.26 4.55
N ASP A 296 -23.77 -9.98 5.83
CA ASP A 296 -24.84 -9.71 6.79
C ASP A 296 -25.34 -8.26 6.64
N GLY A 297 -26.43 -7.92 7.34
CA GLY A 297 -27.00 -6.56 7.28
C GLY A 297 -26.11 -5.44 7.82
N ASN A 298 -24.91 -5.74 8.33
CA ASN A 298 -23.90 -4.75 8.69
C ASN A 298 -22.76 -4.68 7.65
N GLY A 299 -22.78 -5.49 6.59
CA GLY A 299 -21.70 -5.62 5.63
C GLY A 299 -20.58 -6.58 6.05
N GLN A 300 -20.78 -7.40 7.09
CA GLN A 300 -19.79 -8.39 7.47
C GLN A 300 -19.89 -9.61 6.56
N ALA A 301 -18.80 -9.92 5.85
CA ALA A 301 -18.70 -11.13 5.04
C ALA A 301 -18.78 -12.41 5.90
N TYR A 302 -19.48 -13.42 5.40
CA TYR A 302 -19.53 -14.77 5.96
C TYR A 302 -19.65 -15.82 4.85
N THR A 303 -19.15 -17.04 5.12
CA THR A 303 -19.31 -18.18 4.22
C THR A 303 -20.72 -18.75 4.33
N SER A 304 -21.50 -18.63 3.26
CA SER A 304 -22.87 -19.13 3.16
C SER A 304 -22.93 -20.62 2.82
N ASP A 305 -21.96 -21.10 2.03
CA ASP A 305 -21.73 -22.52 1.74
C ASP A 305 -20.25 -22.76 1.46
N ASN A 306 -19.77 -23.97 1.70
CA ASN A 306 -18.44 -24.40 1.30
C ASN A 306 -18.39 -25.90 1.05
N ARG A 307 -17.48 -26.30 0.16
CA ARG A 307 -17.17 -27.70 -0.13
C ARG A 307 -15.70 -27.86 -0.37
N SER A 308 -15.20 -29.05 -0.08
CA SER A 308 -13.90 -29.49 -0.56
C SER A 308 -13.90 -30.96 -0.96
N VAL A 309 -12.95 -31.31 -1.81
CA VAL A 309 -12.60 -32.69 -2.15
C VAL A 309 -11.09 -32.85 -2.09
N THR A 310 -10.65 -33.92 -1.42
CA THR A 310 -9.23 -34.25 -1.26
C THR A 310 -8.94 -35.58 -1.92
N PHE A 311 -7.85 -35.67 -2.67
CA PHE A 311 -7.46 -36.89 -3.37
C PHE A 311 -5.94 -37.01 -3.49
N ASP A 312 -5.45 -38.25 -3.52
CA ASP A 312 -4.04 -38.58 -3.70
C ASP A 312 -3.66 -38.36 -5.18
N ILE A 313 -2.46 -37.83 -5.41
CA ILE A 313 -1.92 -37.62 -6.77
C ILE A 313 -0.68 -38.47 -7.05
N ASN A 314 -0.29 -39.37 -6.13
CA ASN A 314 0.72 -40.40 -6.34
C ASN A 314 0.10 -41.63 -7.03
N PHE A 315 -0.34 -41.44 -8.26
CA PHE A 315 -0.92 -42.51 -9.07
C PHE A 315 0.03 -43.72 -9.16
N GLY A 316 -0.55 -44.92 -9.21
CA GLY A 316 0.20 -46.18 -9.34
C GLY A 316 0.86 -46.71 -8.05
N ARG A 317 0.70 -46.05 -6.90
CA ARG A 317 1.14 -46.57 -5.60
C ARG A 317 0.12 -47.48 -4.94
N GLU A 318 0.59 -48.43 -4.13
CA GLU A 318 -0.26 -49.16 -3.21
C GLU A 318 -0.93 -48.17 -2.24
N GLU A 319 -2.21 -48.35 -1.97
CA GLU A 319 -3.03 -47.48 -1.10
C GLU A 319 -3.37 -46.07 -1.66
N HIS A 320 -3.34 -45.89 -3.00
CA HIS A 320 -3.84 -44.67 -3.67
C HIS A 320 -5.29 -44.36 -3.26
N GLN A 321 -5.52 -43.17 -2.69
CA GLN A 321 -6.82 -42.70 -2.25
C GLN A 321 -7.42 -41.73 -3.27
N PHE A 322 -8.26 -42.26 -4.14
CA PHE A 322 -8.91 -41.50 -5.19
C PHE A 322 -10.35 -41.98 -5.32
N ASP A 323 -11.30 -41.07 -5.14
CA ASP A 323 -12.73 -41.36 -5.20
C ASP A 323 -13.36 -40.62 -6.39
N PRO A 324 -13.51 -41.29 -7.55
CA PRO A 324 -14.08 -40.67 -8.73
C PRO A 324 -15.50 -40.13 -8.55
N GLU A 325 -16.30 -40.76 -7.68
CA GLU A 325 -17.69 -40.32 -7.43
C GLU A 325 -17.68 -39.02 -6.63
N ALA A 326 -16.85 -38.93 -5.58
CA ALA A 326 -16.72 -37.71 -4.78
C ALA A 326 -16.15 -36.54 -5.61
N ILE A 327 -15.12 -36.78 -6.43
CA ILE A 327 -14.50 -35.77 -7.29
C ILE A 327 -15.52 -35.28 -8.34
N ALA A 328 -16.21 -36.18 -9.02
CA ALA A 328 -17.24 -35.80 -9.99
C ALA A 328 -18.41 -35.06 -9.32
N GLY A 329 -18.82 -35.48 -8.12
CA GLY A 329 -19.85 -34.79 -7.35
C GLY A 329 -19.47 -33.35 -7.03
N PHE A 330 -18.24 -33.12 -6.57
CA PHE A 330 -17.71 -31.77 -6.31
C PHE A 330 -17.73 -30.89 -7.57
N PHE A 331 -17.16 -31.39 -8.68
CA PHE A 331 -17.12 -30.61 -9.92
C PHE A 331 -18.49 -30.38 -10.55
N TRP A 332 -19.43 -31.31 -10.36
CA TRP A 332 -20.81 -31.15 -10.83
C TRP A 332 -21.53 -30.03 -10.08
N GLU A 333 -21.33 -29.95 -8.76
CA GLU A 333 -21.86 -28.87 -7.93
C GLU A 333 -21.20 -27.53 -8.29
N LEU A 334 -19.87 -27.48 -8.40
CA LEU A 334 -19.12 -26.30 -8.83
C LEU A 334 -19.57 -25.82 -10.21
N ARG A 335 -19.74 -26.72 -11.17
CA ARG A 335 -20.26 -26.41 -12.50
C ARG A 335 -21.64 -25.75 -12.44
N GLY A 336 -22.50 -26.19 -11.52
CA GLY A 336 -23.80 -25.57 -11.28
C GLY A 336 -23.68 -24.10 -10.87
N LEU A 337 -22.74 -23.79 -9.97
CA LEU A 337 -22.45 -22.42 -9.52
C LEU A 337 -21.80 -21.56 -10.62
N LEU A 338 -20.99 -22.17 -11.49
CA LEU A 338 -20.27 -21.48 -12.55
C LEU A 338 -21.09 -21.29 -13.85
N GLN A 339 -22.24 -21.94 -13.97
CA GLN A 339 -23.05 -21.95 -15.20
C GLN A 339 -23.48 -20.55 -15.66
N ASP A 340 -23.78 -19.68 -14.70
CA ASP A 340 -24.18 -18.28 -14.88
C ASP A 340 -23.28 -17.34 -14.06
N SER A 341 -21.97 -17.56 -14.12
CA SER A 341 -20.97 -16.74 -13.43
C SER A 341 -19.98 -16.06 -14.38
N ILE A 342 -19.36 -14.99 -13.91
CA ILE A 342 -18.25 -14.29 -14.56
C ILE A 342 -17.04 -14.35 -13.65
N LEU A 343 -15.88 -14.69 -14.22
CA LEU A 343 -14.61 -14.65 -13.53
C LEU A 343 -14.20 -13.20 -13.26
N LEU A 344 -14.08 -12.81 -11.99
CA LEU A 344 -13.61 -11.50 -11.58
C LEU A 344 -12.08 -11.45 -11.55
N ALA A 345 -11.45 -12.46 -10.99
CA ALA A 345 -9.99 -12.56 -10.92
C ALA A 345 -9.56 -14.02 -10.80
N SER A 346 -8.58 -14.44 -11.59
CA SER A 346 -7.86 -15.70 -11.38
C SER A 346 -6.37 -15.49 -11.61
N THR A 347 -5.55 -16.21 -10.86
CA THR A 347 -4.12 -16.38 -11.15
C THR A 347 -3.74 -17.85 -11.37
N GLU A 348 -4.73 -18.73 -11.55
CA GLU A 348 -4.48 -20.14 -11.84
C GLU A 348 -3.59 -20.29 -13.08
N ASN A 349 -2.71 -21.30 -13.05
CA ASN A 349 -1.66 -21.51 -14.05
C ASN A 349 -0.60 -20.38 -14.14
N GLY A 350 -0.61 -19.44 -13.20
CA GLY A 350 0.38 -18.36 -13.10
C GLY A 350 0.16 -17.20 -14.05
N GLU A 351 -0.97 -17.17 -14.76
CA GLU A 351 -1.39 -16.05 -15.60
C GLU A 351 -2.66 -15.41 -15.05
N PHE A 352 -2.75 -14.09 -15.10
CA PHE A 352 -3.94 -13.38 -14.65
C PHE A 352 -5.06 -13.45 -15.69
N GLN A 353 -6.27 -13.74 -15.24
CA GLN A 353 -7.47 -13.80 -16.06
C GLN A 353 -8.65 -13.08 -15.39
N THR A 354 -9.48 -12.41 -16.18
CA THR A 354 -10.69 -11.71 -15.74
C THR A 354 -11.69 -11.58 -16.89
N GLY A 355 -12.98 -11.44 -16.58
CA GLY A 355 -14.04 -11.11 -17.53
C GLY A 355 -14.52 -12.27 -18.42
N ILE A 356 -14.11 -13.51 -18.15
CA ILE A 356 -14.55 -14.69 -18.91
C ILE A 356 -15.71 -15.42 -18.22
N PRO A 357 -16.57 -16.14 -18.96
CA PRO A 357 -17.58 -17.01 -18.36
C PRO A 357 -16.97 -18.07 -17.43
N GLY A 358 -17.65 -18.38 -16.32
CA GLY A 358 -17.13 -19.29 -15.30
C GLY A 358 -16.75 -20.68 -15.80
N LEU A 359 -17.55 -21.26 -16.70
CA LEU A 359 -17.29 -22.57 -17.30
C LEU A 359 -16.09 -22.59 -18.27
N GLU A 360 -15.52 -21.44 -18.60
CA GLU A 360 -14.30 -21.35 -19.43
C GLU A 360 -13.01 -21.40 -18.59
N LEU A 361 -13.10 -21.41 -17.25
CA LEU A 361 -11.93 -21.60 -16.39
C LEU A 361 -11.32 -23.00 -16.62
N GLN A 362 -10.00 -23.02 -16.87
CA GLN A 362 -9.25 -24.26 -17.06
C GLN A 362 -8.55 -24.71 -15.76
N ASN A 363 -8.96 -25.87 -15.26
CA ASN A 363 -8.37 -26.51 -14.07
C ASN A 363 -7.12 -27.34 -14.40
N TYR A 364 -6.18 -27.45 -13.46
CA TYR A 364 -4.88 -28.12 -13.65
C TYR A 364 -4.96 -29.63 -13.94
N ILE A 365 -5.73 -30.40 -13.17
CA ILE A 365 -5.90 -31.87 -13.34
C ILE A 365 -7.18 -32.21 -14.11
N PHE A 366 -8.19 -31.34 -14.00
CA PHE A 366 -9.56 -31.61 -14.42
C PHE A 366 -10.09 -30.56 -15.40
N SER A 367 -9.22 -30.03 -16.27
CA SER A 367 -9.51 -28.90 -17.18
C SER A 367 -10.83 -29.07 -17.93
N ASP A 368 -11.15 -30.31 -18.33
CA ASP A 368 -12.26 -30.59 -19.22
C ASP A 368 -13.55 -30.95 -18.47
N LEU A 369 -13.51 -31.18 -17.15
CA LEU A 369 -14.69 -31.66 -16.41
C LEU A 369 -15.85 -30.65 -16.45
N LEU A 370 -15.56 -29.35 -16.33
CA LEU A 370 -16.58 -28.30 -16.36
C LEU A 370 -17.32 -28.22 -17.71
N SER A 371 -16.74 -28.75 -18.78
CA SER A 371 -17.35 -28.81 -20.12
C SER A 371 -18.37 -29.94 -20.29
N LEU A 372 -18.39 -30.92 -19.39
CA LEU A 372 -19.26 -32.09 -19.48
C LEU A 372 -20.70 -31.75 -19.09
N ASP A 373 -21.66 -32.45 -19.70
CA ASP A 373 -23.10 -32.14 -19.61
C ASP A 373 -23.88 -33.06 -18.66
N SER A 374 -23.21 -34.03 -18.04
CA SER A 374 -23.82 -34.98 -17.09
C SER A 374 -22.82 -35.43 -16.04
N LEU A 375 -23.33 -35.70 -14.83
CA LEU A 375 -22.55 -36.26 -13.72
C LEU A 375 -21.95 -37.62 -14.09
N GLU A 376 -22.70 -38.45 -14.82
CA GLU A 376 -22.22 -39.77 -15.26
C GLU A 376 -21.03 -39.66 -16.23
N ALA A 377 -21.04 -38.68 -17.14
CA ALA A 377 -19.91 -38.42 -18.03
C ALA A 377 -18.70 -37.89 -17.25
N MET A 378 -18.93 -37.04 -16.25
CA MET A 378 -17.89 -36.50 -15.37
C MET A 378 -17.22 -37.60 -14.56
N GLU A 379 -17.98 -38.47 -13.92
CA GLU A 379 -17.45 -39.63 -13.18
C GLU A 379 -16.66 -40.57 -14.11
N ALA A 380 -17.20 -40.86 -15.30
CA ALA A 380 -16.50 -41.69 -16.28
C ALA A 380 -15.16 -41.07 -16.72
N SER A 381 -15.12 -39.75 -16.91
CA SER A 381 -13.89 -39.02 -17.25
C SER A 381 -12.86 -39.07 -16.12
N VAL A 382 -13.28 -38.85 -14.88
CA VAL A 382 -12.40 -38.95 -13.71
C VAL A 382 -11.81 -40.36 -13.56
N ARG A 383 -12.62 -41.41 -13.73
CA ARG A 383 -12.14 -42.81 -13.73
C ARG A 383 -11.15 -43.10 -14.86
N GLN A 384 -11.37 -42.51 -16.03
CA GLN A 384 -10.45 -42.65 -17.15
C GLN A 384 -9.11 -41.98 -16.84
N GLN A 385 -9.12 -40.76 -16.32
CA GLN A 385 -7.91 -40.03 -15.96
C GLN A 385 -7.10 -40.75 -14.87
N GLU A 386 -7.75 -41.30 -13.84
CA GLU A 386 -7.10 -42.14 -12.83
C GLU A 386 -6.34 -43.31 -13.46
N ALA A 387 -6.99 -44.03 -14.39
CA ALA A 387 -6.40 -45.18 -15.06
C ALA A 387 -5.22 -44.79 -15.98
N GLU A 388 -5.31 -43.65 -16.66
CA GLU A 388 -4.26 -43.12 -17.54
C GLU A 388 -3.04 -42.66 -16.73
N LEU A 389 -3.26 -41.92 -15.64
CA LEU A 389 -2.19 -41.43 -14.76
C LEU A 389 -1.55 -42.57 -13.95
N GLY A 390 -2.30 -43.61 -13.60
CA GLY A 390 -1.76 -44.81 -12.94
C GLY A 390 -0.93 -45.72 -13.86
N ALA A 391 -1.03 -45.53 -15.18
CA ALA A 391 -0.27 -46.30 -16.18
C ALA A 391 1.00 -45.59 -16.68
N ALA A 392 1.14 -44.29 -16.40
CA ALA A 392 2.31 -43.46 -16.71
C ALA A 392 3.44 -43.67 -15.70
#